data_AF-A0A166BG09-F1
#
_entry.id   AF-A0A166BG09-F1
#
_cell.length_a   1.000
_cell.length_b   1.000
_cell.length_c   1.000
_cell.angle_alpha   90.00
_cell.angle_beta   90.00
_cell.angle_gamma   90.00
#
_symmetry.space_group_name_H-M   'P 1'
#
loop_
_entity.id
_entity.type
_entity.pdbx_description
1 polymer ?
#
loop_
_entity_poly.entity_id
_entity_poly.type
_entity_poly.pdbx_seq_one_letter_code
_entity_poly.pdbx_strand_id
1 'polypeptide(L)'
;MQVYYDWAKKIKEKAPGIASALETDLLAGMRRGAQEHWWHSLRALNAAKRRCETRNEDFVRFGTLWKGFGALLGCDAKRERERDASEAAGRCTRLECEYHRKPTGKQLSRCKGCGVYYCSRECQVA
;
A
#
# COMPACT_ATOMS: atom_id res chain seq x y z
N MET A 1 12.25 -12.08 4.58
CA MET A 1 11.03 -12.06 3.73
C MET A 1 10.88 -13.34 2.91
N GLN A 2 11.91 -13.75 2.15
CA GLN A 2 11.87 -14.98 1.33
C GLN A 2 11.30 -16.20 2.07
N VAL A 3 11.78 -16.49 3.28
CA VAL A 3 11.29 -17.60 4.13
C VAL A 3 9.77 -17.52 4.37
N TYR A 4 9.24 -16.34 4.68
CA TYR A 4 7.80 -16.15 4.92
C TYR A 4 6.98 -16.26 3.65
N TYR A 5 7.52 -15.79 2.52
CA TYR A 5 6.91 -15.96 1.20
C TYR A 5 6.79 -17.45 0.85
N ASP A 6 7.88 -18.19 0.96
CA ASP A 6 7.93 -19.62 0.64
C ASP A 6 7.03 -20.44 1.56
N TRP A 7 7.02 -20.10 2.85
CA TRP A 7 6.11 -20.71 3.84
C TRP A 7 4.64 -20.47 3.50
N ALA A 8 4.25 -19.22 3.24
CA ALA A 8 2.87 -18.88 2.91
C ALA A 8 2.44 -19.52 1.58
N LYS A 9 3.36 -19.61 0.62
CA LYS A 9 3.15 -20.25 -0.68
C LYS A 9 2.88 -21.74 -0.48
N LYS A 10 3.74 -22.42 0.28
CA LYS A 10 3.60 -23.84 0.61
C LYS A 10 2.26 -24.15 1.25
N ILE A 11 1.79 -23.32 2.19
CA ILE A 11 0.48 -23.54 2.84
C ILE A 11 -0.66 -23.33 1.86
N LYS A 12 -0.61 -22.27 1.03
CA LYS A 12 -1.65 -21.98 0.04
C LYS A 12 -1.78 -23.09 -1.01
N GLU A 13 -0.69 -23.77 -1.33
CA GLU A 13 -0.63 -24.89 -2.28
C GLU A 13 -1.12 -26.22 -1.67
N LYS A 14 -1.28 -26.33 -0.35
CA LYS A 14 -1.85 -27.54 0.27
C LYS A 14 -3.34 -27.69 -0.11
N ALA A 15 -3.77 -28.93 -0.30
CA ALA A 15 -5.18 -29.22 -0.51
C ALA A 15 -6.02 -28.86 0.73
N PRO A 16 -7.31 -28.49 0.58
CA PRO A 16 -8.21 -28.25 1.70
C PRO A 16 -8.24 -29.46 2.65
N GLY A 17 -8.08 -29.21 3.96
CA GLY A 17 -8.04 -30.26 4.98
C GLY A 17 -6.65 -30.84 5.32
N ILE A 18 -5.60 -30.47 4.58
CA ILE A 18 -4.22 -30.87 4.90
C ILE A 18 -3.50 -29.83 5.77
N ALA A 19 -3.87 -28.55 5.64
CA ALA A 19 -3.30 -27.50 6.47
C ALA A 19 -3.79 -27.64 7.93
N SER A 20 -2.88 -27.44 8.89
CA SER A 20 -3.26 -27.46 10.30
C SER A 20 -4.13 -26.24 10.65
N ALA A 21 -4.85 -26.32 11.77
CA ALA A 21 -5.62 -25.19 12.29
C ALA A 21 -4.72 -23.95 12.49
N LEU A 22 -3.54 -24.14 13.10
CA LEU A 22 -2.56 -23.08 13.30
C LEU A 22 -2.07 -22.46 11.98
N GLU A 23 -1.78 -23.26 10.97
CA GLU A 23 -1.38 -22.77 9.65
C GLU A 23 -2.48 -21.91 9.00
N THR A 24 -3.73 -22.34 9.16
CA THR A 24 -4.91 -21.63 8.65
C THR A 24 -5.10 -20.29 9.36
N ASP A 25 -5.00 -20.28 10.69
CA ASP A 25 -5.16 -19.08 11.51
C ASP A 25 -4.05 -18.07 11.27
N LEU A 26 -2.80 -18.53 11.16
CA LEU A 26 -1.66 -17.67 10.82
C LEU A 26 -1.83 -17.05 9.43
N LEU A 27 -2.24 -17.84 8.43
CA LEU A 27 -2.48 -17.31 7.08
C LEU A 27 -3.62 -16.29 7.08
N ALA A 28 -4.70 -16.54 7.84
CA ALA A 28 -5.79 -15.60 7.99
C ALA A 28 -5.34 -14.29 8.68
N GLY A 29 -4.50 -14.38 9.72
CA GLY A 29 -3.89 -13.22 10.37
C GLY A 29 -3.00 -12.41 9.41
N MET A 30 -2.16 -13.08 8.62
CA MET A 30 -1.34 -12.42 7.60
C MET A 30 -2.18 -11.73 6.54
N ARG A 31 -3.30 -12.34 6.10
CA ARG A 31 -4.24 -11.70 5.16
C ARG A 31 -4.83 -10.42 5.73
N ARG A 32 -5.28 -10.42 6.98
CA ARG A 32 -5.80 -9.22 7.65
C ARG A 32 -4.75 -8.10 7.71
N GLY A 33 -3.56 -8.42 8.21
CA GLY A 33 -2.47 -7.45 8.27
C GLY A 33 -2.04 -6.92 6.89
N ALA A 34 -2.06 -7.78 5.86
CA ALA A 34 -1.78 -7.36 4.50
C ALA A 34 -2.87 -6.42 3.95
N GLN A 35 -4.15 -6.70 4.18
CA GLN A 35 -5.24 -5.80 3.76
C GLN A 35 -5.12 -4.40 4.34
N GLU A 36 -4.61 -4.27 5.57
CA GLU A 36 -4.45 -2.98 6.26
C GLU A 36 -3.16 -2.25 5.88
N HIS A 37 -2.03 -2.96 5.77
CA HIS A 37 -0.71 -2.33 5.75
C HIS A 37 0.10 -2.54 4.47
N TRP A 38 -0.26 -3.54 3.65
CA TRP A 38 0.58 -3.95 2.52
C TRP A 38 0.77 -2.84 1.49
N TRP A 39 -0.33 -2.18 1.10
CA TRP A 39 -0.30 -1.14 0.07
C TRP A 39 0.50 0.08 0.51
N HIS A 40 0.24 0.58 1.72
CA HIS A 40 0.97 1.72 2.28
C HIS A 40 2.47 1.43 2.40
N SER A 41 2.83 0.22 2.84
CA SER A 41 4.23 -0.22 2.92
C SER A 41 4.88 -0.34 1.54
N LEU A 42 4.16 -0.87 0.55
CA LEU A 42 4.65 -0.95 -0.84
C LEU A 42 4.84 0.44 -1.46
N ARG A 43 3.95 1.39 -1.18
CA ARG A 43 4.10 2.79 -1.59
C ARG A 43 5.32 3.44 -0.96
N ALA A 44 5.50 3.27 0.35
CA ALA A 44 6.66 3.80 1.07
C ALA A 44 7.98 3.25 0.50
N LEU A 45 8.03 1.94 0.24
CA LEU A 45 9.18 1.29 -0.39
C LEU A 45 9.47 1.85 -1.79
N ASN A 46 8.44 2.04 -2.62
CA ASN A 46 8.60 2.63 -3.95
C ASN A 46 9.07 4.09 -3.88
N ALA A 47 8.61 4.85 -2.89
CA ALA A 47 9.07 6.22 -2.66
C ALA A 47 10.53 6.24 -2.21
N ALA A 48 10.93 5.37 -1.28
CA ALA A 48 12.31 5.22 -0.85
C ALA A 48 13.23 4.86 -2.02
N LYS A 49 12.83 3.88 -2.85
CA LYS A 49 13.57 3.48 -4.06
C LYS A 49 13.83 4.65 -5.02
N ARG A 50 12.86 5.58 -5.18
CA ARG A 50 13.02 6.76 -6.05
C ARG A 50 13.94 7.83 -5.47
N ARG A 51 14.13 7.84 -4.15
CA ARG A 51 15.02 8.77 -3.45
C ARG A 51 16.47 8.28 -3.39
N CYS A 52 16.70 7.00 -3.68
CA CYS A 52 18.07 6.49 -3.82
C CYS A 52 18.72 7.10 -5.07
N GLU A 53 19.88 7.70 -4.89
CA GLU A 53 20.68 8.29 -5.99
C GLU A 53 21.15 7.23 -6.98
N THR A 54 21.37 6.00 -6.50
CA THR A 54 21.77 4.85 -7.30
C THR A 54 20.75 3.73 -7.24
N ARG A 55 20.75 2.90 -8.29
CA ARG A 55 19.90 1.71 -8.35
C ARG A 55 20.34 0.72 -7.27
N ASN A 56 19.55 0.63 -6.21
CA ASN A 56 19.76 -0.32 -5.13
C ASN A 56 18.99 -1.62 -5.39
N GLU A 57 19.72 -2.71 -5.66
CA GLU A 57 19.16 -4.03 -5.98
C GLU A 57 18.40 -4.66 -4.80
N ASP A 58 18.73 -4.32 -3.56
CA ASP A 58 17.97 -4.79 -2.40
C ASP A 58 16.56 -4.20 -2.36
N PHE A 59 16.41 -2.92 -2.68
CA PHE A 59 15.08 -2.31 -2.82
C PHE A 59 14.28 -2.93 -3.98
N VAL A 60 14.94 -3.27 -5.09
CA VAL A 60 14.30 -3.94 -6.23
C VAL A 60 13.83 -5.35 -5.84
N ARG A 61 14.71 -6.13 -5.22
CA ARG A 61 14.43 -7.50 -4.77
C ARG A 61 13.34 -7.52 -3.70
N PHE A 62 13.49 -6.70 -2.66
CA PHE A 62 12.51 -6.59 -1.59
C PHE A 62 11.15 -6.11 -2.10
N GLY A 63 11.12 -5.14 -3.03
CA GLY A 63 9.88 -4.66 -3.63
C GLY A 63 9.17 -5.70 -4.48
N THR A 64 9.93 -6.48 -5.24
CA THR A 64 9.39 -7.61 -6.01
C THR A 64 8.78 -8.67 -5.08
N LEU A 65 9.52 -9.06 -4.04
CA LEU A 65 9.06 -10.05 -3.06
C LEU A 65 7.84 -9.56 -2.28
N TRP A 66 7.84 -8.31 -1.82
CA TRP A 66 6.72 -7.73 -1.09
C TRP A 66 5.46 -7.63 -1.96
N LYS A 67 5.62 -7.23 -3.23
CA LYS A 67 4.51 -7.23 -4.20
C LYS A 67 3.94 -8.63 -4.41
N GLY A 68 4.81 -9.62 -4.59
CA GLY A 68 4.42 -11.02 -4.73
C GLY A 68 3.71 -11.56 -3.49
N PHE A 69 4.18 -11.18 -2.29
CA PHE A 69 3.58 -11.60 -1.02
C PHE A 69 2.14 -11.09 -0.85
N GLY A 70 1.88 -9.83 -1.18
CA GLY A 70 0.51 -9.30 -1.17
C GLY A 70 -0.41 -10.04 -2.15
N ALA A 71 0.04 -10.25 -3.38
CA ALA A 71 -0.72 -11.02 -4.37
C ALA A 71 -1.01 -12.45 -3.89
N LEU A 72 -0.03 -13.09 -3.25
CA LEU A 72 -0.19 -14.42 -2.65
C LEU A 72 -1.28 -14.41 -1.56
N LEU A 73 -1.36 -13.35 -0.76
CA LEU A 73 -2.37 -13.18 0.29
C LEU A 73 -3.72 -12.63 -0.23
N GLY A 74 -3.84 -12.35 -1.53
CA GLY A 74 -5.08 -11.87 -2.15
C GLY A 74 -5.25 -10.35 -2.18
N CYS A 75 -4.17 -9.60 -1.96
CA CYS A 75 -4.16 -8.15 -2.19
C CYS A 75 -4.04 -7.86 -3.69
N ASP A 76 -4.88 -6.96 -4.20
CA ASP A 76 -4.83 -6.48 -5.58
C ASP A 76 -4.22 -5.06 -5.61
N ALA A 77 -3.00 -4.95 -6.15
CA ALA A 77 -2.28 -3.67 -6.27
C ALA A 77 -3.09 -2.58 -6.98
N LYS A 78 -3.88 -2.94 -7.99
CA LYS A 78 -4.67 -1.98 -8.76
C LYS A 78 -5.83 -1.47 -7.92
N ARG A 79 -6.59 -2.38 -7.30
CA ARG A 79 -7.71 -2.03 -6.43
C ARG A 79 -7.26 -1.19 -5.22
N GLU A 80 -6.15 -1.56 -4.60
CA GLU A 80 -5.57 -0.83 -3.47
C GLU A 80 -5.10 0.58 -3.88
N ARG A 81 -4.50 0.72 -5.06
CA ARG A 81 -4.14 2.01 -5.64
C ARG A 81 -5.35 2.90 -5.88
N GLU A 82 -6.42 2.33 -6.44
CA GLU A 82 -7.66 3.07 -6.73
C GLU A 82 -8.34 3.53 -5.44
N ARG A 83 -8.42 2.66 -4.42
CA ARG A 83 -8.93 3.00 -3.09
C ARG A 83 -8.13 4.15 -2.46
N ASP A 84 -6.81 4.02 -2.42
CA ASP A 84 -5.91 5.03 -1.85
C ASP A 84 -5.96 6.37 -2.61
N ALA A 85 -6.06 6.34 -3.95
CA ALA A 85 -6.25 7.53 -4.76
C ALA A 85 -7.62 8.19 -4.49
N SER A 86 -8.68 7.41 -4.34
CA SER A 86 -10.02 7.90 -4.00
C SER A 86 -10.03 8.56 -2.61
N GLU A 87 -9.42 7.92 -1.61
CA GLU A 87 -9.30 8.50 -0.26
C GLU A 87 -8.42 9.76 -0.24
N ALA A 88 -7.37 9.80 -1.06
CA ALA A 88 -6.51 10.99 -1.20
C ALA A 88 -7.25 12.13 -1.90
N ALA A 89 -8.13 11.84 -2.87
CA ALA A 89 -8.91 12.85 -3.59
C ALA A 89 -9.91 13.60 -2.70
N GLY A 90 -10.24 13.06 -1.51
CA GLY A 90 -11.08 13.72 -0.52
C GLY A 90 -10.32 14.58 0.49
N ARG A 91 -8.98 14.50 0.56
CA ARG A 91 -8.16 15.12 1.60
C ARG A 91 -7.18 16.15 1.06
N CYS A 92 -7.01 17.26 1.78
CA CYS A 92 -6.03 18.28 1.46
C CYS A 92 -4.61 17.75 1.75
N THR A 93 -3.67 18.02 0.87
CA THR A 93 -2.27 17.58 1.03
C THR A 93 -1.53 18.41 2.09
N ARG A 94 -2.00 19.63 2.38
CA ARG A 94 -1.39 20.54 3.34
C ARG A 94 -1.54 20.03 4.77
N LEU A 95 -0.43 19.79 5.49
CA LEU A 95 -0.45 19.16 6.82
C LEU A 95 -1.22 19.97 7.87
N GLU A 96 -1.13 21.30 7.81
CA GLU A 96 -1.78 22.22 8.75
C GLU A 96 -3.27 22.46 8.43
N CYS A 97 -3.77 21.99 7.28
CA CYS A 97 -5.15 22.16 6.89
C CYS A 97 -6.08 21.20 7.66
N GLU A 98 -7.22 21.68 8.13
CA GLU A 98 -8.24 20.82 8.78
C GLU A 98 -8.69 19.64 7.92
N TYR A 99 -8.72 19.82 6.59
CA TYR A 99 -9.11 18.80 5.62
C TYR A 99 -7.97 17.83 5.27
N HIS A 100 -6.82 17.94 5.93
CA HIS A 100 -5.75 16.98 5.77
C HIS A 100 -6.13 15.61 6.31
N ARG A 101 -6.73 15.61 7.50
CA ARG A 101 -7.12 14.38 8.21
C ARG A 101 -8.59 14.03 8.00
N LYS A 102 -9.40 14.99 7.54
CA LYS A 102 -10.85 14.84 7.35
C LYS A 102 -11.23 15.13 5.90
N PRO A 103 -12.10 14.32 5.28
CA PRO A 103 -12.60 14.65 3.96
C PRO A 103 -13.41 15.95 4.00
N THR A 104 -13.19 16.82 3.03
CA THR A 104 -13.81 18.16 3.00
C THR A 104 -15.25 18.17 2.48
N GLY A 105 -15.72 17.06 1.88
CA GLY A 105 -17.00 16.99 1.15
C GLY A 105 -17.06 17.85 -0.12
N LYS A 106 -16.16 18.84 -0.25
CA LYS A 106 -15.96 19.70 -1.41
C LYS A 106 -15.02 19.05 -2.42
N GLN A 107 -15.19 19.40 -3.71
CA GLN A 107 -14.27 18.96 -4.75
C GLN A 107 -12.91 19.63 -4.57
N LEU A 108 -11.86 18.83 -4.38
CA LEU A 108 -10.50 19.33 -4.24
C LEU A 108 -9.85 19.64 -5.59
N SER A 109 -9.00 20.67 -5.60
CA SER A 109 -8.20 21.04 -6.76
C SER A 109 -6.97 20.15 -6.86
N ARG A 110 -6.80 19.46 -8.00
CA ARG A 110 -5.62 18.62 -8.27
C ARG A 110 -4.48 19.45 -8.85
N CYS A 111 -3.28 19.33 -8.26
CA CYS A 111 -2.09 19.98 -8.77
C CYS A 111 -1.68 19.41 -10.14
N LYS A 112 -1.53 20.27 -11.14
CA LYS A 112 -1.13 19.89 -12.50
C LYS A 112 0.30 19.32 -12.58
N GLY A 113 1.17 19.65 -11.63
CA GLY A 113 2.55 19.16 -11.58
C GLY A 113 2.68 17.81 -10.86
N CYS A 114 2.33 17.76 -9.56
CA CYS A 114 2.56 16.58 -8.73
C CYS A 114 1.31 15.68 -8.54
N GLY A 115 0.13 16.12 -8.99
CA GLY A 115 -1.10 15.31 -8.97
C GLY A 115 -1.77 15.17 -7.60
N VAL A 116 -1.28 15.85 -6.56
CA VAL A 116 -1.88 15.87 -5.21
C VAL A 116 -3.05 16.86 -5.11
N TYR A 117 -3.84 16.80 -4.05
CA TYR A 117 -5.10 17.54 -3.91
C TYR A 117 -5.02 18.65 -2.86
N TYR A 118 -5.64 19.80 -3.14
CA TYR A 118 -5.70 20.97 -2.24
C TYR A 118 -7.12 21.51 -2.14
N CYS A 119 -7.53 21.97 -0.96
CA CYS A 119 -8.88 22.53 -0.74
C CYS A 119 -9.03 23.97 -1.25
N SER A 120 -7.93 24.68 -1.42
CA SER A 120 -7.91 26.05 -1.93
C SER A 120 -6.58 26.34 -2.62
N ARG A 121 -6.53 27.46 -3.37
CA ARG A 121 -5.29 27.98 -3.93
C ARG A 121 -4.28 28.32 -2.84
N GLU A 122 -4.74 28.86 -1.71
CA GLU A 122 -3.89 29.18 -0.55
C GLU A 122 -3.16 27.94 -0.04
N CYS A 123 -3.86 26.81 0.15
CA CYS A 123 -3.22 25.57 0.56
C CYS A 123 -2.22 25.02 -0.47
N GLN A 124 -2.36 25.39 -1.76
CA GLN A 124 -1.44 24.98 -2.81
C GLN A 124 -0.15 25.81 -2.85
N VAL A 125 -0.21 27.09 -2.46
CA VAL A 125 0.92 28.06 -2.61
C VAL A 125 1.60 28.45 -1.30
N ALA A 126 0.96 28.21 -0.16
CA ALA A 126 1.59 28.35 1.16
C ALA A 126 2.74 27.37 1.31
#